data_AF-Q5U2Q9-F1
#
_entry.id   AF-Q5U2Q9-F1
#
_cell.length_a   1.000
_cell.length_b   1.000
_cell.length_c   1.000
_cell.angle_alpha   90.00
_cell.angle_beta   90.00
_cell.angle_gamma   90.00
#
_symmetry.space_group_name_H-M   'P 1'
#
loop_
_entity.id
_entity.type
_entity.pdbx_description
1 polymer ?
#
loop_
_entity_poly.entity_id
_entity_poly.type
_entity_poly.pdbx_seq_one_letter_code
_entity_poly.pdbx_strand_id
1 'polypeptide(L)'
;MAFPHLQQPSFLLASLKADSINKPFAQRCQDLVKVIEDFPAKELHAIFPWLVESIFGSLDGVLVGWNLRCLQGRVNPVEYSIAMEFLDPSGPMMKLVYKLQAEDYNFDFPVSCLPGPVKASIQENVLPDSPLYHNKVQFPPTGGLGLNLALNPFEYYMFYFALSLISQKPMPMSFHVRTSDCAYFILVDRYLSWFLPTEGSVPPPLCSSPGGSSPSPAPRTPAMPFASYGLHTSLLKRHISHQTSVNADPASHEIWRSETLLQVFVEMWLHHYSLEMYQKMQSPHAKLEVLHYRLNVSSALHSPAQPSLQALHAYQESFMPTEEHVLVVRLLLKHLHAFANSLKPDQASPSAHSHATSPLEEFKRAAVPRFVQQKLYVFLQHCFGHWPLDASFRAVLEMWLSYLQPWRYAPEKQAQGSDSQPRCVSERWAPFIQENLLMYTKLFVSFLNRALRTDLVSPKNALMVFRVAKVFAQPNLTEMIQKAGDGGREEAF
;
A
#
# COMPACT_ATOMS: atom_id res chain seq x y z
N MET A 1 14.90 -31.91 -30.98
CA MET A 1 15.13 -30.46 -30.81
C MET A 1 13.78 -29.77 -30.97
N ALA A 2 13.14 -29.40 -29.87
CA ALA A 2 11.88 -28.66 -29.91
C ALA A 2 12.21 -27.16 -29.78
N PHE A 3 11.84 -26.39 -30.80
CA PHE A 3 11.93 -24.93 -30.78
C PHE A 3 11.00 -24.36 -29.68
N PRO A 4 11.37 -23.24 -29.03
CA PRO A 4 10.46 -22.57 -28.11
C PRO A 4 9.24 -22.07 -28.89
N HIS A 5 8.04 -22.35 -28.38
CA HIS A 5 6.77 -21.85 -28.91
C HIS A 5 6.78 -20.31 -28.94
N LEU A 6 7.14 -19.72 -30.09
CA LEU A 6 6.83 -18.33 -30.41
C LEU A 6 5.30 -18.22 -30.49
N GLN A 7 4.69 -17.64 -29.45
CA GLN A 7 3.29 -17.22 -29.48
C GLN A 7 3.05 -16.37 -30.74
N GLN A 8 2.12 -16.80 -31.60
CA GLN A 8 1.63 -15.94 -32.68
C GLN A 8 1.09 -14.64 -32.06
N PRO A 9 1.47 -13.45 -32.56
CA PRO A 9 0.90 -12.21 -32.08
C PRO A 9 -0.62 -12.24 -32.35
N SER A 10 -1.42 -12.03 -31.31
CA SER A 10 -2.87 -11.98 -31.46
C SER A 10 -3.23 -10.82 -32.41
N PHE A 11 -4.04 -11.11 -33.44
CA PHE A 11 -4.47 -10.10 -34.41
C PHE A 11 -5.12 -8.89 -33.72
N LEU A 12 -5.88 -9.17 -32.64
CA LEU A 12 -6.47 -8.15 -31.77
C LEU A 12 -5.43 -7.23 -31.16
N LEU A 13 -4.33 -7.75 -30.57
CA LEU A 13 -3.28 -6.93 -29.99
C LEU A 13 -2.59 -6.06 -31.03
N ALA A 14 -2.33 -6.60 -32.23
CA ALA A 14 -1.72 -5.85 -33.32
C ALA A 14 -2.63 -4.68 -33.76
N SER A 15 -3.94 -4.93 -33.90
CA SER A 15 -4.93 -3.90 -34.22
C SER A 15 -5.01 -2.82 -33.15
N LEU A 16 -5.08 -3.20 -31.87
CA LEU A 16 -5.15 -2.24 -30.75
C LEU A 16 -3.88 -1.40 -30.64
N LYS A 17 -2.70 -1.98 -30.88
CA LYS A 17 -1.43 -1.24 -30.94
C LYS A 17 -1.42 -0.22 -32.09
N ALA A 18 -1.90 -0.59 -33.28
CA ALA A 18 -2.01 0.35 -34.39
C ALA A 18 -3.00 1.49 -34.08
N ASP A 19 -4.16 1.15 -33.52
CA ASP A 19 -5.16 2.12 -33.07
C ASP A 19 -4.64 3.05 -31.99
N SER A 20 -3.74 2.57 -31.12
CA SER A 20 -3.15 3.38 -30.05
C SER A 20 -2.37 4.58 -30.58
N ILE A 21 -1.87 4.53 -31.81
CA ILE A 21 -1.11 5.61 -32.48
C ILE A 21 -2.04 6.47 -33.34
N ASN A 22 -3.03 5.86 -33.99
CA ASN A 22 -3.81 6.51 -35.03
C ASN A 22 -5.15 7.12 -34.57
N LYS A 23 -5.68 6.71 -33.41
CA LYS A 23 -7.00 7.16 -32.91
C LYS A 23 -6.88 8.14 -31.73
N PRO A 24 -7.80 9.13 -31.62
CA PRO A 24 -7.90 9.98 -30.44
C PRO A 24 -8.16 9.18 -29.16
N PHE A 25 -7.70 9.68 -28.00
CA PHE A 25 -7.84 9.01 -26.70
C PHE A 25 -9.28 8.56 -26.39
N ALA A 26 -10.26 9.43 -26.60
CA ALA A 26 -11.66 9.11 -26.37
C ALA A 26 -12.16 7.90 -27.19
N GLN A 27 -11.83 7.87 -28.49
CA GLN A 27 -12.22 6.76 -29.36
C GLN A 27 -11.52 5.46 -28.94
N ARG A 28 -10.22 5.54 -28.58
CA ARG A 28 -9.46 4.38 -28.08
C ARG A 28 -10.12 3.76 -26.85
N CYS A 29 -10.54 4.58 -25.89
CA CYS A 29 -11.23 4.09 -24.69
C CYS A 29 -12.59 3.46 -25.02
N GLN A 30 -13.38 4.06 -25.91
CA GLN A 30 -14.66 3.49 -26.33
C GLN A 30 -14.50 2.15 -27.05
N ASP A 31 -13.51 2.03 -27.93
CA ASP A 31 -13.20 0.78 -28.62
C ASP A 31 -12.72 -0.30 -27.62
N LEU A 32 -11.89 0.07 -26.64
CA LEU A 32 -11.46 -0.83 -25.58
C LEU A 32 -12.62 -1.33 -24.71
N VAL A 33 -13.61 -0.48 -24.39
CA VAL A 33 -14.82 -0.91 -23.67
C VAL A 33 -15.55 -2.00 -24.43
N LYS A 34 -15.79 -1.80 -25.73
CA LYS A 34 -16.43 -2.81 -26.59
C LYS A 34 -15.62 -4.10 -26.63
N VAL A 35 -14.30 -4.01 -26.79
CA VAL A 35 -13.42 -5.19 -26.78
C VAL A 35 -13.54 -5.96 -25.47
N ILE A 36 -13.54 -5.28 -24.32
CA ILE A 36 -13.67 -5.91 -23.00
C ILE A 36 -15.02 -6.63 -22.85
N GLU A 37 -16.09 -6.05 -23.37
CA GLU A 37 -17.45 -6.60 -23.30
C GLU A 37 -17.61 -7.80 -24.26
N ASP A 38 -17.23 -7.63 -25.53
CA ASP A 38 -17.57 -8.56 -26.61
C ASP A 38 -16.64 -9.77 -26.71
N PHE A 39 -15.35 -9.64 -26.34
CA PHE A 39 -14.36 -10.69 -26.58
C PHE A 39 -14.27 -11.71 -25.42
N PRO A 40 -13.96 -12.99 -25.70
CA PRO A 40 -13.78 -14.00 -24.65
C PRO A 40 -12.51 -13.76 -23.83
N ALA A 41 -12.49 -14.27 -22.60
CA ALA A 41 -11.37 -14.08 -21.67
C ALA A 41 -10.01 -14.54 -22.24
N LYS A 42 -9.99 -15.57 -23.09
CA LYS A 42 -8.77 -16.05 -23.75
C LYS A 42 -8.10 -15.00 -24.64
N GLU A 43 -8.88 -14.23 -25.40
CA GLU A 43 -8.34 -13.17 -26.25
C GLU A 43 -7.94 -11.95 -25.42
N LEU A 44 -8.72 -11.66 -24.39
CA LEU A 44 -8.46 -10.60 -23.43
C LEU A 44 -7.19 -10.83 -22.61
N HIS A 45 -6.88 -12.09 -22.28
CA HIS A 45 -5.66 -12.48 -21.58
C HIS A 45 -4.40 -12.05 -22.36
N ALA A 46 -4.43 -12.17 -23.70
CA ALA A 46 -3.30 -11.81 -24.54
C ALA A 46 -3.05 -10.29 -24.64
N ILE A 47 -4.09 -9.46 -24.46
CA ILE A 47 -3.95 -8.00 -24.52
C ILE A 47 -3.72 -7.36 -23.15
N PHE A 48 -4.06 -8.05 -22.06
CA PHE A 48 -4.08 -7.48 -20.71
C PHE A 48 -2.73 -6.90 -20.25
N PRO A 49 -1.58 -7.59 -20.39
CA PRO A 49 -0.29 -7.01 -20.00
C PRO A 49 0.03 -5.71 -20.74
N TRP A 50 -0.22 -5.69 -22.05
CA TRP A 50 -0.02 -4.50 -22.87
C TRP A 50 -0.95 -3.36 -22.46
N LEU A 51 -2.23 -3.65 -22.16
CA LEU A 51 -3.18 -2.64 -21.75
C LEU A 51 -2.77 -2.02 -20.39
N VAL A 52 -2.39 -2.84 -19.42
CA VAL A 52 -1.89 -2.39 -18.11
C VAL A 52 -0.67 -1.48 -18.27
N GLU A 53 0.32 -1.90 -19.06
CA GLU A 53 1.52 -1.10 -19.37
C GLU A 53 1.17 0.20 -20.12
N SER A 54 0.21 0.16 -21.04
CA SER A 54 -0.24 1.35 -21.77
C SER A 54 -0.91 2.39 -20.86
N ILE A 55 -1.55 1.95 -19.77
CA ILE A 55 -2.22 2.82 -18.80
C ILE A 55 -1.20 3.40 -17.82
N PHE A 56 -0.42 2.54 -17.16
CA PHE A 56 0.44 2.92 -16.04
C PHE A 56 1.87 3.28 -16.44
N GLY A 57 2.26 2.98 -17.67
CA GLY A 57 3.63 3.08 -18.14
C GLY A 57 4.42 1.78 -17.94
N SER A 58 5.58 1.73 -18.58
CA SER A 58 6.51 0.60 -18.46
C SER A 58 7.28 0.67 -17.15
N LEU A 59 7.67 -0.49 -16.64
CA LEU A 59 8.35 -0.60 -15.34
C LEU A 59 9.76 0.02 -15.35
N ASP A 60 10.38 0.18 -16.52
CA ASP A 60 11.65 0.89 -16.73
C ASP A 60 11.49 2.42 -16.88
N GLY A 61 10.25 2.92 -16.85
CA GLY A 61 9.92 4.33 -16.97
C GLY A 61 10.14 4.93 -18.36
N VAL A 62 10.33 4.10 -19.40
CA VAL A 62 10.47 4.55 -20.80
C VAL A 62 9.12 4.98 -21.37
N LEU A 63 8.08 4.17 -21.16
CA LEU A 63 6.71 4.48 -21.52
C LEU A 63 6.02 5.15 -20.33
N VAL A 64 5.47 6.34 -20.54
CA VAL A 64 4.75 7.10 -19.49
C VAL A 64 3.29 6.62 -19.32
N GLY A 65 2.79 5.86 -20.29
CA GLY A 65 1.40 5.40 -20.33
C GLY A 65 0.41 6.55 -20.57
N TRP A 66 -0.76 6.49 -19.92
CA TRP A 66 -1.79 7.54 -20.01
C TRP A 66 -1.44 8.81 -19.21
N ASN A 67 -0.28 8.82 -18.56
CA ASN A 67 0.24 9.95 -17.82
C ASN A 67 -0.74 10.48 -16.74
N LEU A 68 -1.33 9.55 -15.98
CA LEU A 68 -2.36 9.83 -14.97
C LEU A 68 -1.91 10.83 -13.89
N ARG A 69 -0.61 10.95 -13.64
CA ARG A 69 -0.03 11.94 -12.71
C ARG A 69 -0.06 13.37 -13.26
N CYS A 70 -0.08 13.56 -14.58
CA CYS A 70 -0.23 14.87 -15.24
C CYS A 70 -1.68 15.17 -15.65
N LEU A 71 -2.55 14.17 -15.73
CA LEU A 71 -3.92 14.34 -16.21
C LEU A 71 -4.78 15.05 -15.16
N GLN A 72 -5.28 16.25 -15.46
CA GLN A 72 -6.09 17.06 -14.56
C GLN A 72 -7.38 17.54 -15.22
N GLY A 73 -8.51 17.44 -14.51
CA GLY A 73 -9.81 17.83 -15.05
C GLY A 73 -9.96 19.32 -15.39
N ARG A 74 -9.14 20.20 -14.79
CA ARG A 74 -9.14 21.64 -15.13
C ARG A 74 -8.45 21.95 -16.46
N VAL A 75 -7.51 21.09 -16.88
CA VAL A 75 -6.69 21.30 -18.07
C VAL A 75 -7.23 20.46 -19.24
N ASN A 76 -7.55 19.20 -18.99
CA ASN A 76 -8.02 18.24 -19.99
C ASN A 76 -9.32 17.58 -19.49
N PRO A 77 -10.46 18.29 -19.45
CA PRO A 77 -11.68 17.82 -18.80
C PRO A 77 -12.26 16.54 -19.42
N VAL A 78 -12.19 16.42 -20.75
CA VAL A 78 -12.75 15.29 -21.50
C VAL A 78 -11.91 14.03 -21.27
N GLU A 79 -10.59 14.12 -21.52
CA GLU A 79 -9.66 13.00 -21.30
C GLU A 79 -9.64 12.57 -19.83
N TYR A 80 -9.71 13.54 -18.91
CA TYR A 80 -9.82 13.27 -17.49
C TYR A 80 -11.08 12.47 -17.16
N SER A 81 -12.28 12.91 -17.61
CA SER A 81 -13.53 12.17 -17.33
C SER A 81 -13.47 10.75 -17.85
N ILE A 82 -13.02 10.58 -19.10
CA ILE A 82 -12.93 9.27 -19.75
C ILE A 82 -11.95 8.35 -19.00
N ALA A 83 -10.76 8.84 -18.64
CA ALA A 83 -9.80 8.04 -17.88
C ALA A 83 -10.33 7.67 -16.49
N MET A 84 -10.99 8.61 -15.80
CA MET A 84 -11.57 8.38 -14.48
C MET A 84 -12.73 7.38 -14.51
N GLU A 85 -13.56 7.38 -15.54
CA GLU A 85 -14.65 6.41 -15.73
C GLU A 85 -14.12 5.04 -16.14
N PHE A 86 -13.13 5.00 -17.04
CA PHE A 86 -12.53 3.75 -17.51
C PHE A 86 -11.81 2.98 -16.39
N LEU A 87 -11.08 3.73 -15.54
CA LEU A 87 -10.26 3.21 -14.45
C LEU A 87 -10.96 3.22 -13.09
N ASP A 88 -12.24 3.58 -13.02
CA ASP A 88 -12.99 3.49 -11.78
C ASP A 88 -12.96 2.05 -11.20
N PRO A 89 -13.00 1.83 -9.87
CA PRO A 89 -13.12 0.49 -9.30
C PRO A 89 -14.31 -0.32 -9.83
N SER A 90 -15.37 0.35 -10.28
CA SER A 90 -16.53 -0.27 -10.95
C SER A 90 -16.47 -0.23 -12.49
N GLY A 91 -15.40 0.33 -13.03
CA GLY A 91 -15.22 0.66 -14.43
C GLY A 91 -14.77 -0.52 -15.32
N PRO A 92 -14.72 -0.30 -16.64
CA PRO A 92 -14.31 -1.29 -17.65
C PRO A 92 -13.01 -2.03 -17.34
N MET A 93 -11.97 -1.31 -16.88
CA MET A 93 -10.69 -1.93 -16.61
C MET A 93 -10.75 -2.94 -15.46
N MET A 94 -11.50 -2.64 -14.39
CA MET A 94 -11.67 -3.57 -13.28
C MET A 94 -12.60 -4.74 -13.66
N LYS A 95 -13.61 -4.52 -14.50
CA LYS A 95 -14.41 -5.61 -15.09
C LYS A 95 -13.54 -6.59 -15.87
N LEU A 96 -12.59 -6.10 -16.66
CA LEU A 96 -11.61 -6.93 -17.37
C LEU A 96 -10.77 -7.75 -16.39
N VAL A 97 -10.24 -7.12 -15.33
CA VAL A 97 -9.48 -7.80 -14.27
C VAL A 97 -10.28 -8.97 -13.69
N TYR A 98 -11.55 -8.74 -13.35
CA TYR A 98 -12.40 -9.80 -12.78
C TYR A 98 -12.79 -10.88 -13.80
N LYS A 99 -13.02 -10.52 -15.06
CA LYS A 99 -13.28 -11.47 -16.15
C LYS A 99 -12.11 -12.43 -16.36
N LEU A 100 -10.88 -11.94 -16.30
CA LEU A 100 -9.68 -12.77 -16.38
C LEU A 100 -9.45 -13.57 -15.10
N GLN A 101 -9.81 -12.99 -13.95
CA GLN A 101 -9.65 -13.66 -12.66
C GLN A 101 -10.57 -14.88 -12.53
N ALA A 102 -11.77 -14.82 -13.11
CA ALA A 102 -12.72 -15.94 -13.11
C ALA A 102 -12.21 -17.19 -13.87
N GLU A 103 -11.21 -17.02 -14.74
CA GLU A 103 -10.60 -18.09 -15.54
C GLU A 103 -9.24 -18.55 -14.99
N ASP A 104 -8.87 -18.12 -13.77
CA ASP A 104 -7.62 -18.49 -13.07
C ASP A 104 -6.33 -18.23 -13.88
N TYR A 105 -6.33 -17.21 -14.74
CA TYR A 105 -5.12 -16.78 -15.45
C TYR A 105 -4.05 -16.23 -14.50
N ASN A 106 -2.77 -16.37 -14.90
CA ASN A 106 -1.63 -15.81 -14.18
C ASN A 106 -0.70 -15.07 -15.14
N PHE A 107 -0.04 -14.03 -14.62
CA PHE A 107 0.88 -13.17 -15.34
C PHE A 107 2.24 -13.12 -14.65
N ASP A 108 3.30 -13.22 -15.44
CA ASP A 108 4.66 -13.12 -14.93
C ASP A 108 5.01 -11.65 -14.66
N PHE A 109 5.46 -11.39 -13.44
CA PHE A 109 5.91 -10.07 -13.00
C PHE A 109 7.39 -10.13 -12.57
N PRO A 110 8.27 -9.28 -13.12
CA PRO A 110 9.71 -9.37 -12.85
C PRO A 110 10.06 -8.94 -11.41
N VAL A 111 10.77 -9.81 -10.68
CA VAL A 111 11.27 -9.52 -9.32
C VAL A 111 12.23 -8.31 -9.30
N SER A 112 12.89 -8.02 -10.43
CA SER A 112 13.80 -6.87 -10.57
C SER A 112 13.11 -5.52 -10.37
N CYS A 113 11.78 -5.46 -10.51
CA CYS A 113 10.96 -4.26 -10.36
C CYS A 113 10.38 -4.09 -8.94
N LEU A 114 10.66 -5.01 -8.01
CA LEU A 114 10.24 -4.87 -6.61
C LEU A 114 11.12 -3.86 -5.86
N PRO A 115 10.63 -3.30 -4.73
CA PRO A 115 11.43 -2.46 -3.86
C PRO A 115 12.73 -3.15 -3.42
N GLY A 116 13.80 -2.37 -3.30
CA GLY A 116 15.18 -2.86 -3.11
C GLY A 116 15.34 -3.96 -2.05
N PRO A 117 14.80 -3.81 -0.82
CA PRO A 117 14.91 -4.83 0.22
C PRO A 117 14.20 -6.14 -0.11
N VAL A 118 13.00 -6.04 -0.70
CA VAL A 118 12.20 -7.21 -1.08
C VAL A 118 12.92 -7.97 -2.19
N LYS A 119 13.36 -7.24 -3.23
CA LYS A 119 14.15 -7.77 -4.33
C LYS A 119 15.41 -8.48 -3.83
N ALA A 120 16.19 -7.83 -2.97
CA ALA A 120 17.43 -8.40 -2.45
C ALA A 120 17.17 -9.65 -1.59
N SER A 121 16.14 -9.64 -0.74
CA SER A 121 15.73 -10.81 0.06
C SER A 121 15.40 -12.01 -0.83
N ILE A 122 14.59 -11.81 -1.87
CA ILE A 122 14.21 -12.89 -2.81
C ILE A 122 15.44 -13.38 -3.58
N GLN A 123 16.34 -12.50 -4.00
CA GLN A 123 17.59 -12.85 -4.68
C GLN A 123 18.56 -13.64 -3.79
N GLU A 124 18.54 -13.40 -2.48
CA GLU A 124 19.27 -14.18 -1.47
C GLU A 124 18.57 -15.51 -1.11
N ASN A 125 17.48 -15.86 -1.79
CA ASN A 125 16.64 -17.02 -1.48
C ASN A 125 16.04 -16.99 -0.07
N VAL A 126 15.80 -15.79 0.47
CA VAL A 126 15.05 -15.58 1.71
C VAL A 126 13.68 -15.04 1.33
N LEU A 127 12.67 -15.89 1.41
CA LEU A 127 11.30 -15.51 1.05
C LEU A 127 10.74 -14.57 2.12
N PRO A 128 10.22 -13.39 1.74
CA PRO A 128 9.58 -12.52 2.70
C PRO A 128 8.32 -13.13 3.33
N ASP A 129 8.06 -12.81 4.59
CA ASP A 129 6.89 -13.31 5.33
C ASP A 129 5.53 -12.79 4.80
N SER A 130 5.54 -11.82 3.89
CA SER A 130 4.31 -11.26 3.30
C SER A 130 3.58 -12.29 2.42
N PRO A 131 2.27 -12.54 2.63
CA PRO A 131 1.44 -13.42 1.80
C PRO A 131 1.53 -13.16 0.29
N LEU A 132 1.89 -11.93 -0.10
CA LEU A 132 2.08 -11.54 -1.50
C LEU A 132 3.10 -12.37 -2.28
N TYR A 133 4.06 -13.02 -1.61
CA TYR A 133 5.16 -13.74 -2.29
C TYR A 133 5.10 -15.27 -2.11
N HIS A 134 4.26 -15.78 -1.21
CA HIS A 134 4.16 -17.22 -0.91
C HIS A 134 3.71 -18.02 -2.14
N ASN A 135 4.49 -19.03 -2.52
CA ASN A 135 4.26 -19.91 -3.66
C ASN A 135 4.15 -19.21 -5.03
N LYS A 136 4.62 -17.96 -5.15
CA LYS A 136 4.52 -17.19 -6.40
C LYS A 136 5.87 -16.95 -7.07
N VAL A 137 6.97 -17.06 -6.34
CA VAL A 137 8.31 -16.91 -6.92
C VAL A 137 8.60 -18.10 -7.82
N GLN A 138 8.69 -17.84 -9.12
CA GLN A 138 9.09 -18.80 -10.13
C GLN A 138 10.60 -18.70 -10.37
N PHE A 139 11.28 -19.83 -10.26
CA PHE A 139 12.70 -19.95 -10.59
C PHE A 139 12.83 -20.42 -12.03
N PRO A 140 13.63 -19.74 -12.87
CA PRO A 140 13.84 -20.20 -14.23
C PRO A 140 14.47 -21.60 -14.20
N PRO A 141 14.02 -22.53 -15.06
CA PRO A 141 14.78 -23.75 -15.32
C PRO A 141 16.17 -23.34 -15.84
N THR A 142 17.20 -24.09 -15.44
CA THR A 142 18.63 -23.83 -15.69
C THR A 142 18.90 -23.04 -16.98
N GLY A 143 19.32 -21.78 -16.82
CA GLY A 143 19.72 -20.90 -17.94
C GLY A 143 18.79 -19.71 -18.24
N GLY A 144 17.62 -19.58 -17.59
CA GLY A 144 16.77 -18.40 -17.73
C GLY A 144 17.29 -17.17 -16.98
N LEU A 145 17.13 -15.99 -17.58
CA LEU A 145 17.54 -14.71 -17.00
C LEU A 145 16.37 -14.11 -16.18
N GLY A 146 16.52 -14.05 -14.86
CA GLY A 146 15.63 -13.32 -13.95
C GLY A 146 14.60 -14.17 -13.20
N LEU A 147 14.26 -13.73 -11.98
CA LEU A 147 13.19 -14.30 -11.16
C LEU A 147 11.87 -13.58 -11.47
N ASN A 148 10.78 -14.33 -11.58
CA ASN A 148 9.44 -13.79 -11.82
C ASN A 148 8.48 -14.19 -10.69
N LEU A 149 7.44 -13.37 -10.49
CA LEU A 149 6.28 -13.69 -9.67
C LEU A 149 5.12 -14.11 -10.57
N ALA A 150 4.45 -15.21 -10.24
CA ALA A 150 3.18 -15.59 -10.82
C ALA A 150 2.06 -14.81 -10.11
N LEU A 151 1.50 -13.78 -10.75
CA LEU A 151 0.45 -12.95 -10.17
C LEU A 151 -0.88 -13.21 -10.86
N ASN A 152 -1.97 -13.25 -10.08
CA ASN A 152 -3.31 -13.23 -10.67
C ASN A 152 -3.60 -11.84 -11.30
N PRO A 153 -4.68 -11.68 -12.10
CA PRO A 153 -4.93 -10.42 -12.82
C PRO A 153 -5.10 -9.22 -11.90
N PHE A 154 -5.71 -9.41 -10.72
CA PHE A 154 -5.93 -8.33 -9.75
C PHE A 154 -4.62 -7.88 -9.11
N GLU A 155 -3.78 -8.83 -8.69
CA GLU A 155 -2.45 -8.54 -8.16
C GLU A 155 -1.57 -7.86 -9.20
N TYR A 156 -1.54 -8.36 -10.43
CA TYR A 156 -0.77 -7.77 -11.52
C TYR A 156 -1.19 -6.31 -11.78
N TYR A 157 -2.49 -6.05 -11.83
CA TYR A 157 -3.04 -4.70 -11.96
C TYR A 157 -2.61 -3.80 -10.78
N MET A 158 -2.76 -4.28 -9.55
CA MET A 158 -2.43 -3.51 -8.34
C MET A 158 -0.92 -3.23 -8.23
N PHE A 159 -0.06 -4.14 -8.67
CA PHE A 159 1.39 -3.94 -8.72
C PHE A 159 1.74 -2.79 -9.66
N TYR A 160 1.23 -2.79 -10.89
CA TYR A 160 1.45 -1.67 -11.83
C TYR A 160 0.86 -0.36 -11.34
N PHE A 161 -0.36 -0.41 -10.77
CA PHE A 161 -1.01 0.76 -10.19
C PHE A 161 -0.17 1.37 -9.07
N ALA A 162 0.40 0.55 -8.17
CA ALA A 162 1.23 1.05 -7.07
C ALA A 162 2.61 1.53 -7.54
N LEU A 163 3.24 0.80 -8.47
CA LEU A 163 4.58 1.10 -8.98
C LEU A 163 4.62 2.33 -9.88
N SER A 164 3.53 2.68 -10.57
CA SER A 164 3.48 3.90 -11.40
C SER A 164 3.75 5.18 -10.62
N LEU A 165 3.50 5.18 -9.30
CA LEU A 165 3.83 6.29 -8.41
C LEU A 165 5.35 6.50 -8.25
N ILE A 166 6.11 5.41 -8.19
CA ILE A 166 7.52 5.41 -7.78
C ILE A 166 8.50 5.15 -8.92
N SER A 167 8.08 4.47 -10.00
CA SER A 167 8.96 4.10 -11.13
C SER A 167 9.06 5.20 -12.20
N GLN A 168 8.06 6.07 -12.30
CA GLN A 168 8.06 7.09 -13.35
C GLN A 168 8.96 8.27 -12.99
N LYS A 169 9.74 8.74 -13.97
CA LYS A 169 10.70 9.86 -13.81
C LYS A 169 10.05 11.11 -13.20
N PRO A 170 10.83 11.92 -12.45
CA PRO A 170 10.33 13.18 -11.89
C PRO A 170 9.74 14.07 -12.97
N MET A 171 8.60 14.69 -12.66
CA MET A 171 7.95 15.68 -13.53
C MET A 171 8.95 16.80 -13.88
N PRO A 172 9.04 17.23 -15.15
CA PRO A 172 9.72 18.48 -15.49
C PRO A 172 9.08 19.64 -14.71
N MET A 173 9.87 20.44 -14.00
CA MET A 173 9.42 21.56 -13.15
C MET A 173 8.59 22.66 -13.87
N SER A 174 8.38 22.56 -15.18
CA SER A 174 7.64 23.53 -15.98
C SER A 174 6.12 23.50 -15.80
N PHE A 175 5.54 22.42 -15.26
CA PHE A 175 4.10 22.32 -15.03
C PHE A 175 3.76 22.43 -13.54
N HIS A 176 3.02 23.47 -13.16
CA HIS A 176 2.40 23.61 -11.83
C HIS A 176 1.22 22.64 -11.68
N VAL A 177 1.51 21.34 -11.62
CA VAL A 177 0.52 20.30 -11.36
C VAL A 177 0.29 20.23 -9.86
N ARG A 178 -0.90 20.63 -9.39
CA ARG A 178 -1.35 20.27 -8.05
C ARG A 178 -1.55 18.76 -7.97
N THR A 179 -0.68 18.08 -7.23
CA THR A 179 -0.71 16.62 -7.04
C THR A 179 -2.07 16.13 -6.52
N SER A 180 -2.74 16.89 -5.66
CA SER A 180 -4.07 16.51 -5.13
C SER A 180 -5.18 16.44 -6.19
N ASP A 181 -4.96 17.05 -7.35
CA ASP A 181 -5.98 17.24 -8.38
C ASP A 181 -5.71 16.36 -9.62
N CYS A 182 -4.64 15.56 -9.63
CA CYS A 182 -4.32 14.67 -10.76
C CYS A 182 -5.17 13.39 -10.72
N ALA A 183 -5.40 12.78 -11.89
CA ALA A 183 -6.21 11.58 -12.04
C ALA A 183 -5.68 10.43 -11.18
N TYR A 184 -4.35 10.23 -11.12
CA TYR A 184 -3.76 9.18 -10.30
C TYR A 184 -4.12 9.33 -8.81
N PHE A 185 -3.96 10.53 -8.24
CA PHE A 185 -4.27 10.78 -6.83
C PHE A 185 -5.74 10.55 -6.51
N ILE A 186 -6.65 11.00 -7.40
CA ILE A 186 -8.10 10.80 -7.23
C ILE A 186 -8.49 9.33 -7.42
N LEU A 187 -7.83 8.59 -8.32
CA LEU A 187 -8.02 7.15 -8.45
C LEU A 187 -7.60 6.43 -7.16
N VAL A 188 -6.45 6.76 -6.57
CA VAL A 188 -6.06 6.19 -5.27
C VAL A 188 -7.16 6.42 -4.22
N ASP A 189 -7.73 7.64 -4.15
CA ASP A 189 -8.84 7.96 -3.24
C ASP A 189 -10.07 7.07 -3.48
N ARG A 190 -10.48 6.88 -4.75
CA ARG A 190 -11.61 6.03 -5.12
C ARG A 190 -11.36 4.56 -4.79
N TYR A 191 -10.17 4.05 -5.09
CA TYR A 191 -9.79 2.66 -4.79
C TYR A 191 -9.78 2.41 -3.29
N LEU A 192 -9.19 3.31 -2.51
CA LEU A 192 -9.20 3.20 -1.05
C LEU A 192 -10.62 3.27 -0.50
N SER A 193 -11.46 4.17 -0.99
CA SER A 193 -12.87 4.26 -0.58
C SER A 193 -13.67 2.99 -0.91
N TRP A 194 -13.40 2.38 -2.07
CA TRP A 194 -14.07 1.18 -2.54
C TRP A 194 -13.63 -0.08 -1.78
N PHE A 195 -12.32 -0.28 -1.64
CA PHE A 195 -11.77 -1.49 -1.04
C PHE A 195 -11.63 -1.40 0.49
N LEU A 196 -11.69 -0.21 1.10
CA LEU A 196 -11.68 -0.02 2.56
C LEU A 196 -12.99 0.66 3.03
N PRO A 197 -14.15 0.00 2.87
CA PRO A 197 -15.45 0.63 3.14
C PRO A 197 -15.62 1.01 4.62
N THR A 198 -16.06 2.25 4.84
CA THR A 198 -16.38 2.79 6.17
C THR A 198 -17.87 2.68 6.53
N GLU A 199 -18.74 2.54 5.53
CA GLU A 199 -20.17 2.26 5.70
C GLU A 199 -20.45 0.76 5.50
N GLY A 200 -21.53 0.25 6.10
CA GLY A 200 -21.77 -1.18 6.30
C GLY A 200 -21.71 -2.08 5.05
N SER A 201 -21.23 -3.31 5.28
CA SER A 201 -20.99 -4.43 4.34
C SER A 201 -19.81 -4.25 3.38
N VAL A 202 -19.16 -5.38 3.09
CA VAL A 202 -18.04 -5.55 2.16
C VAL A 202 -18.46 -5.04 0.76
N PRO A 203 -17.55 -4.49 -0.10
CA PRO A 203 -17.91 -3.99 -1.44
C PRO A 203 -18.84 -4.95 -2.17
N PRO A 204 -19.97 -4.48 -2.74
CA PRO A 204 -21.06 -5.35 -3.19
C PRO A 204 -20.58 -6.47 -4.12
N PRO A 205 -21.12 -7.70 -4.01
CA PRO A 205 -20.80 -8.78 -4.93
C PRO A 205 -21.27 -8.40 -6.33
N LEU A 206 -20.33 -8.24 -7.26
CA LEU A 206 -20.65 -7.86 -8.63
C LEU A 206 -20.82 -9.11 -9.50
N CYS A 207 -22.07 -9.38 -9.87
CA CYS A 207 -22.57 -10.43 -10.76
C CYS A 207 -22.49 -11.88 -10.25
N SER A 208 -23.60 -12.36 -9.65
CA SER A 208 -23.94 -13.79 -9.68
C SER A 208 -24.49 -14.14 -11.07
N SER A 209 -23.66 -14.63 -11.97
CA SER A 209 -24.18 -15.42 -13.10
C SER A 209 -24.85 -16.68 -12.53
N PRO A 210 -26.13 -16.97 -12.84
CA PRO A 210 -26.78 -18.19 -12.37
C PRO A 210 -26.16 -19.38 -13.12
N GLY A 211 -25.11 -19.98 -12.56
CA GLY A 211 -24.51 -21.22 -13.10
C GLY A 211 -22.98 -21.34 -13.08
N GLY A 212 -22.23 -20.35 -12.61
CA GLY A 212 -20.76 -20.45 -12.54
C GLY A 212 -20.29 -21.16 -11.27
N SER A 213 -19.62 -22.31 -11.42
CA SER A 213 -18.88 -22.95 -10.32
C SER A 213 -17.80 -22.01 -9.79
N SER A 214 -17.80 -21.77 -8.48
CA SER A 214 -16.81 -20.95 -7.77
C SER A 214 -15.37 -21.46 -8.03
N PRO A 215 -14.37 -20.57 -8.19
CA PRO A 215 -12.99 -20.99 -8.35
C PRO A 215 -12.53 -21.75 -7.10
N SER A 216 -11.85 -22.88 -7.33
CA SER A 216 -11.23 -23.69 -6.28
C SER A 216 -9.78 -23.24 -6.06
N PRO A 217 -9.23 -23.32 -4.83
CA PRO A 217 -7.84 -22.99 -4.59
C PRO A 217 -6.90 -23.95 -5.33
N ALA A 218 -5.74 -23.43 -5.74
CA ALA A 218 -4.75 -24.13 -6.56
C ALA A 218 -4.29 -25.49 -5.97
N PRO A 219 -3.95 -26.48 -6.81
CA PRO A 219 -3.42 -27.76 -6.35
C PRO A 219 -2.03 -27.62 -5.74
N ARG A 220 -1.73 -28.45 -4.74
CA ARG A 220 -0.43 -28.55 -4.06
C ARG A 220 0.69 -28.88 -5.06
N THR A 221 1.68 -28.00 -5.22
CA THR A 221 3.01 -28.34 -5.72
C THR A 221 3.96 -28.72 -4.56
N PRO A 222 4.94 -29.61 -4.80
CA PRO A 222 5.83 -30.08 -3.73
C PRO A 222 6.66 -28.93 -3.15
N ALA A 223 6.80 -28.92 -1.82
CA ALA A 223 7.55 -27.90 -1.10
C ALA A 223 9.04 -27.92 -1.49
N MET A 224 9.53 -26.78 -1.98
CA MET A 224 10.96 -26.52 -2.16
C MET A 224 11.58 -26.10 -0.82
N PRO A 225 12.85 -26.45 -0.53
CA PRO A 225 13.49 -26.18 0.74
C PRO A 225 13.92 -24.71 0.83
N PHE A 226 13.13 -23.87 1.51
CA PHE A 226 13.54 -22.52 1.94
C PHE A 226 13.79 -22.49 3.45
N ALA A 227 14.80 -21.73 3.87
CA ALA A 227 15.01 -21.39 5.27
C ALA A 227 13.99 -20.32 5.68
N SER A 228 12.88 -20.74 6.28
CA SER A 228 11.89 -19.82 6.88
C SER A 228 12.31 -19.48 8.30
N TYR A 229 12.41 -18.19 8.62
CA TYR A 229 12.59 -17.74 10.00
C TYR A 229 11.22 -17.73 10.70
N GLY A 230 10.89 -18.82 11.39
CA GLY A 230 9.76 -18.83 12.32
C GLY A 230 8.50 -19.52 11.77
N LEU A 231 8.06 -20.49 12.55
CA LEU A 231 6.90 -21.33 12.29
C LEU A 231 5.63 -20.64 12.80
N HIS A 232 5.06 -19.64 12.13
CA HIS A 232 3.66 -19.25 12.41
C HIS A 232 2.85 -18.83 11.18
N THR A 233 1.76 -19.57 11.03
CA THR A 233 0.62 -19.40 10.14
C THR A 233 0.04 -17.98 10.19
N SER A 234 -0.37 -17.43 9.05
CA SER A 234 -1.32 -16.31 9.03
C SER A 234 -2.53 -16.65 9.90
N LEU A 235 -3.12 -15.65 10.57
CA LEU A 235 -4.37 -15.84 11.33
C LEU A 235 -5.48 -16.45 10.44
N LEU A 236 -5.39 -16.22 9.13
CA LEU A 236 -6.29 -16.77 8.11
C LEU A 236 -5.94 -18.19 7.64
N LYS A 237 -4.76 -18.75 7.95
CA LYS A 237 -4.40 -20.12 7.53
C LYS A 237 -5.15 -21.19 8.31
N ARG A 238 -5.70 -20.88 9.49
CA ARG A 238 -6.55 -21.84 10.21
C ARG A 238 -8.04 -21.76 9.83
N HIS A 239 -8.46 -20.81 8.99
CA HIS A 239 -9.87 -20.74 8.59
C HIS A 239 -10.19 -20.36 7.13
N ILE A 240 -9.20 -20.18 6.24
CA ILE A 240 -9.45 -19.90 4.81
C ILE A 240 -8.75 -20.90 3.88
N SER A 241 -7.65 -21.54 4.30
CA SER A 241 -6.95 -22.54 3.45
C SER A 241 -7.57 -23.94 3.50
N HIS A 242 -8.42 -24.22 4.49
CA HIS A 242 -8.97 -25.55 4.74
C HIS A 242 -10.40 -25.46 5.26
N GLN A 243 -11.30 -24.91 4.45
CA GLN A 243 -12.70 -25.33 4.47
C GLN A 243 -13.29 -25.03 3.10
N THR A 244 -13.22 -26.02 2.20
CA THR A 244 -14.33 -26.30 1.29
C THR A 244 -15.55 -26.67 2.14
N SER A 245 -16.07 -25.70 2.89
CA SER A 245 -17.45 -25.77 3.35
C SER A 245 -18.24 -25.04 2.26
N VAL A 246 -19.32 -25.65 1.82
CA VAL A 246 -20.26 -25.12 0.83
C VAL A 246 -20.95 -23.82 1.32
N ASN A 247 -20.49 -23.23 2.44
CA ASN A 247 -21.06 -22.13 3.21
C ASN A 247 -20.05 -21.02 3.58
N ALA A 248 -18.95 -20.82 2.84
CA ALA A 248 -18.10 -19.63 3.07
C ALA A 248 -18.90 -18.34 2.80
N ASP A 249 -18.92 -17.41 3.75
CA ASP A 249 -19.63 -16.13 3.64
C ASP A 249 -19.12 -15.34 2.41
N PRO A 250 -19.98 -14.90 1.47
CA PRO A 250 -19.59 -14.07 0.33
C PRO A 250 -18.71 -12.87 0.70
N ALA A 251 -18.90 -12.31 1.90
CA ALA A 251 -18.08 -11.24 2.47
C ALA A 251 -16.59 -11.62 2.60
N SER A 252 -16.27 -12.88 2.89
CA SER A 252 -14.89 -13.34 3.02
C SER A 252 -14.14 -13.39 1.69
N HIS A 253 -14.85 -13.63 0.58
CA HIS A 253 -14.34 -13.59 -0.79
C HIS A 253 -14.07 -12.18 -1.31
N GLU A 254 -14.48 -11.14 -0.59
CA GLU A 254 -14.24 -9.76 -0.98
C GLU A 254 -13.17 -9.10 -0.11
N ILE A 255 -13.04 -9.51 1.17
CA ILE A 255 -11.98 -9.04 2.09
C ILE A 255 -10.57 -9.29 1.54
N TRP A 256 -10.33 -10.40 0.84
CA TRP A 256 -9.00 -10.68 0.31
C TRP A 256 -8.53 -9.61 -0.68
N ARG A 257 -9.43 -8.98 -1.47
CA ARG A 257 -9.05 -7.90 -2.40
C ARG A 257 -8.58 -6.67 -1.64
N SER A 258 -9.29 -6.32 -0.56
CA SER A 258 -8.92 -5.25 0.36
C SER A 258 -7.57 -5.51 1.02
N GLU A 259 -7.36 -6.74 1.47
CA GLU A 259 -6.09 -7.17 2.07
C GLU A 259 -4.95 -7.12 1.05
N THR A 260 -5.13 -7.68 -0.15
CA THR A 260 -4.13 -7.67 -1.22
C THR A 260 -3.79 -6.25 -1.64
N LEU A 261 -4.78 -5.37 -1.84
CA LEU A 261 -4.53 -3.96 -2.16
C LEU A 261 -3.70 -3.29 -1.07
N LEU A 262 -4.06 -3.47 0.20
CA LEU A 262 -3.32 -2.89 1.32
C LEU A 262 -1.89 -3.45 1.40
N GLN A 263 -1.72 -4.76 1.23
CA GLN A 263 -0.40 -5.38 1.20
C GLN A 263 0.45 -4.81 0.07
N VAL A 264 -0.09 -4.65 -1.15
CA VAL A 264 0.65 -4.11 -2.29
C VAL A 264 1.04 -2.66 -2.04
N PHE A 265 0.12 -1.81 -1.58
CA PHE A 265 0.44 -0.41 -1.31
C PHE A 265 1.50 -0.27 -0.22
N VAL A 266 1.41 -1.08 0.84
CA VAL A 266 2.41 -1.10 1.91
C VAL A 266 3.76 -1.63 1.44
N GLU A 267 3.78 -2.74 0.69
CA GLU A 267 5.02 -3.30 0.12
C GLU A 267 5.68 -2.28 -0.80
N MET A 268 4.93 -1.73 -1.76
CA MET A 268 5.50 -0.86 -2.79
C MET A 268 5.82 0.57 -2.31
N TRP A 269 5.06 1.13 -1.37
CA TRP A 269 5.23 2.55 -0.97
C TRP A 269 6.06 2.74 0.31
N LEU A 270 6.16 1.74 1.19
CA LEU A 270 6.86 1.88 2.47
C LEU A 270 8.20 1.14 2.56
N HIS A 271 8.43 0.09 1.75
CA HIS A 271 9.64 -0.76 1.86
C HIS A 271 10.84 -0.21 1.10
N HIS A 272 11.31 0.95 1.53
CA HIS A 272 12.43 1.65 0.92
C HIS A 272 13.59 1.89 1.90
N TYR A 273 13.76 1.01 2.88
CA TYR A 273 14.85 1.01 3.84
C TYR A 273 15.94 -0.02 3.46
N SER A 274 16.91 -0.33 4.34
CA SER A 274 17.94 -1.33 4.04
C SER A 274 17.41 -2.76 4.11
N LEU A 275 18.09 -3.71 3.44
CA LEU A 275 17.80 -5.13 3.56
C LEU A 275 17.92 -5.63 5.02
N GLU A 276 18.93 -5.18 5.74
CA GLU A 276 19.13 -5.53 7.15
C GLU A 276 17.94 -5.12 8.02
N MET A 277 17.42 -3.89 7.80
CA MET A 277 16.21 -3.41 8.46
C MET A 277 15.00 -4.29 8.11
N TYR A 278 14.85 -4.63 6.84
CA TYR A 278 13.74 -5.46 6.35
C TYR A 278 13.73 -6.84 7.01
N GLN A 279 14.87 -7.52 7.04
CA GLN A 279 15.01 -8.82 7.70
C GLN A 279 14.73 -8.72 9.21
N LYS A 280 15.18 -7.66 9.88
CA LYS A 280 14.90 -7.43 11.31
C LYS A 280 13.41 -7.27 11.61
N MET A 281 12.66 -6.62 10.71
CA MET A 281 11.20 -6.43 10.87
C MET A 281 10.37 -7.68 10.58
N GLN A 282 10.94 -8.68 9.91
CA GLN A 282 10.27 -9.97 9.69
C GLN A 282 10.29 -10.87 10.94
N SER A 283 11.18 -10.61 11.92
CA SER A 283 11.24 -11.44 13.13
C SER A 283 9.96 -11.32 14.01
N PRO A 284 9.27 -12.43 14.32
CA PRO A 284 8.12 -12.40 15.21
C PRO A 284 8.57 -11.99 16.61
N HIS A 285 7.79 -11.13 17.27
CA HIS A 285 8.01 -10.56 18.63
C HIS A 285 8.74 -9.22 18.75
N ALA A 286 9.12 -8.53 17.68
CA ALA A 286 9.64 -7.18 17.82
C ALA A 286 8.49 -6.17 18.03
N LYS A 287 8.10 -5.89 19.29
CA LYS A 287 7.36 -4.65 19.64
C LYS A 287 8.15 -3.45 19.08
N LEU A 288 7.50 -2.34 18.73
CA LEU A 288 8.17 -1.15 18.16
C LEU A 288 9.37 -0.69 19.01
N GLU A 289 9.29 -0.91 20.34
CA GLU A 289 10.37 -0.68 21.31
C GLU A 289 11.60 -1.61 21.11
N VAL A 290 11.38 -2.89 20.82
CA VAL A 290 12.44 -3.86 20.50
C VAL A 290 13.12 -3.51 19.17
N LEU A 291 12.35 -3.03 18.18
CA LEU A 291 12.91 -2.49 16.93
C LEU A 291 13.76 -1.25 17.20
N HIS A 292 13.27 -0.30 18.00
CA HIS A 292 14.03 0.90 18.34
C HIS A 292 15.31 0.61 19.13
N TYR A 293 15.30 -0.35 20.06
CA TYR A 293 16.50 -0.83 20.74
C TYR A 293 17.49 -1.45 19.75
N ARG A 294 17.02 -2.35 18.87
CA ARG A 294 17.86 -2.96 17.81
C ARG A 294 18.42 -1.94 16.81
N LEU A 295 17.71 -0.85 16.58
CA LEU A 295 18.15 0.23 15.69
C LEU A 295 19.25 1.09 16.30
N ASN A 296 19.14 1.43 17.59
CA ASN A 296 20.17 2.19 18.28
C ASN A 296 21.45 1.39 18.50
N VAL A 297 21.37 0.08 18.75
CA VAL A 297 22.55 -0.79 18.93
C VAL A 297 23.36 -0.93 17.64
N SER A 298 22.71 -0.99 16.46
CA SER A 298 23.41 -1.00 15.17
C SER A 298 24.07 0.34 14.81
N SER A 299 23.51 1.46 15.27
CA SER A 299 24.15 2.78 15.09
C SER A 299 25.38 2.95 15.98
N ALA A 300 25.43 2.25 17.13
CA ALA A 300 26.56 2.29 18.07
C ALA A 300 27.70 1.31 17.73
N LEU A 301 27.44 0.23 16.99
CA LEU A 301 28.43 -0.78 16.56
C LEU A 301 29.02 -0.47 15.18
N HIS A 302 29.54 0.74 14.97
CA HIS A 302 30.46 0.97 13.85
C HIS A 302 31.86 0.51 14.27
N SER A 303 32.14 -0.78 14.11
CA SER A 303 33.48 -1.36 14.26
C SER A 303 34.16 -1.45 12.88
N PRO A 304 35.45 -1.07 12.74
CA PRO A 304 36.08 -0.95 11.43
C PRO A 304 36.72 -2.29 11.04
N ALA A 305 36.00 -3.17 10.33
CA ALA A 305 36.60 -4.22 9.50
C ALA A 305 35.55 -5.01 8.71
N GLN A 306 35.38 -4.72 7.41
CA GLN A 306 35.39 -5.69 6.30
C GLN A 306 35.04 -4.99 4.96
N PRO A 307 36.03 -4.78 4.05
CA PRO A 307 35.82 -3.93 2.86
C PRO A 307 34.99 -4.54 1.72
N SER A 308 34.68 -5.85 1.72
CA SER A 308 34.16 -6.52 0.51
C SER A 308 32.63 -6.59 0.41
N LEU A 309 31.88 -6.65 1.51
CA LEU A 309 30.40 -6.58 1.47
C LEU A 309 29.86 -5.14 1.54
N GLN A 310 30.58 -4.23 2.21
CA GLN A 310 30.18 -2.82 2.32
C GLN A 310 30.20 -2.09 0.97
N ALA A 311 31.07 -2.51 0.03
CA ALA A 311 31.14 -1.91 -1.30
C ALA A 311 29.88 -2.16 -2.15
N LEU A 312 29.16 -3.26 -1.93
CA LEU A 312 27.88 -3.54 -2.60
C LEU A 312 26.68 -2.88 -1.89
N HIS A 313 26.71 -2.76 -0.56
CA HIS A 313 25.68 -2.05 0.20
C HIS A 313 25.75 -0.52 0.07
N ALA A 314 26.94 0.04 -0.18
CA ALA A 314 27.15 1.48 -0.37
C ALA A 314 26.63 2.01 -1.72
N TYR A 315 26.29 1.13 -2.67
CA TYR A 315 25.80 1.49 -4.01
C TYR A 315 24.29 1.29 -4.20
N GLN A 316 23.53 1.09 -3.11
CA GLN A 316 22.08 1.17 -3.20
C GLN A 316 21.71 2.66 -3.23
N GLU A 317 21.41 3.20 -4.42
CA GLU A 317 20.82 4.53 -4.58
C GLU A 317 19.72 4.68 -3.53
N SER A 318 19.95 5.55 -2.54
CA SER A 318 19.01 5.72 -1.45
C SER A 318 17.70 6.21 -2.06
N PHE A 319 16.64 5.42 -1.92
CA PHE A 319 15.33 5.85 -2.37
C PHE A 319 14.98 7.18 -1.72
N MET A 320 14.72 8.19 -2.56
CA MET A 320 14.29 9.51 -2.14
C MET A 320 12.80 9.65 -2.45
N PRO A 321 11.92 9.54 -1.43
CA PRO A 321 10.50 9.71 -1.67
C PRO A 321 10.22 11.12 -2.20
N THR A 322 9.34 11.23 -3.19
CA THR A 322 8.89 12.53 -3.72
C THR A 322 7.78 13.11 -2.85
N GLU A 323 7.53 14.42 -2.97
CA GLU A 323 6.39 15.06 -2.29
C GLU A 323 5.06 14.36 -2.64
N GLU A 324 4.89 14.01 -3.92
CA GLU A 324 3.72 13.28 -4.41
C GLU A 324 3.56 11.92 -3.74
N HIS A 325 4.65 11.15 -3.63
CA HIS A 325 4.65 9.87 -2.93
C HIS A 325 4.17 10.03 -1.48
N VAL A 326 4.71 11.02 -0.75
CA VAL A 326 4.32 11.29 0.64
C VAL A 326 2.85 11.71 0.76
N LEU A 327 2.33 12.47 -0.20
CA LEU A 327 0.92 12.86 -0.21
C LEU A 327 -0.01 11.67 -0.43
N VAL A 328 0.36 10.71 -1.29
CA VAL A 328 -0.39 9.48 -1.53
C VAL A 328 -0.35 8.55 -0.32
N VAL A 329 0.83 8.38 0.31
CA VAL A 329 0.93 7.62 1.57
C VAL A 329 0.08 8.25 2.65
N ARG A 330 0.11 9.59 2.79
CA ARG A 330 -0.79 10.30 3.71
C ARG A 330 -2.26 10.01 3.42
N LEU A 331 -2.67 9.96 2.16
CA LEU A 331 -4.04 9.64 1.77
C LEU A 331 -4.44 8.23 2.25
N LEU A 332 -3.56 7.24 2.03
CA LEU A 332 -3.72 5.88 2.57
C LEU A 332 -3.93 5.88 4.09
N LEU A 333 -3.10 6.62 4.85
CA LEU A 333 -3.23 6.69 6.31
C LEU A 333 -4.59 7.27 6.76
N LYS A 334 -5.09 8.29 6.06
CA LYS A 334 -6.42 8.87 6.35
C LYS A 334 -7.52 7.84 6.17
N HIS A 335 -7.50 7.10 5.06
CA HIS A 335 -8.45 6.03 4.77
C HIS A 335 -8.37 4.89 5.78
N LEU A 336 -7.16 4.48 6.16
CA LEU A 336 -6.97 3.43 7.15
C LEU A 336 -7.47 3.82 8.54
N HIS A 337 -7.27 5.08 8.96
CA HIS A 337 -7.86 5.55 10.21
C HIS A 337 -9.39 5.56 10.14
N ALA A 338 -9.97 6.07 9.05
CA ALA A 338 -11.42 6.05 8.86
C ALA A 338 -11.97 4.61 8.86
N PHE A 339 -11.29 3.70 8.16
CA PHE A 339 -11.62 2.29 8.06
C PHE A 339 -11.56 1.59 9.42
N ALA A 340 -10.47 1.72 10.15
CA ALA A 340 -10.32 1.16 11.50
C ALA A 340 -11.35 1.75 12.48
N ASN A 341 -11.65 3.05 12.38
CA ASN A 341 -12.60 3.72 13.25
C ASN A 341 -14.07 3.47 12.92
N SER A 342 -14.37 2.87 11.76
CA SER A 342 -15.72 2.48 11.37
C SER A 342 -16.23 1.22 12.08
N LEU A 343 -15.37 0.58 12.90
CA LEU A 343 -15.77 -0.50 13.79
C LEU A 343 -16.91 -0.03 14.70
N LYS A 344 -18.09 -0.66 14.57
CA LYS A 344 -19.22 -0.39 15.47
C LYS A 344 -18.88 -1.02 16.82
N PRO A 345 -19.01 -0.31 17.96
CA PRO A 345 -18.92 -0.94 19.26
C PRO A 345 -20.02 -1.99 19.37
N ASP A 346 -19.66 -3.19 19.81
CA ASP A 346 -20.57 -4.33 20.01
C ASP A 346 -21.89 -3.84 20.62
N GLN A 347 -23.00 -4.06 19.91
CA GLN A 347 -24.31 -4.03 20.57
C GLN A 347 -24.34 -5.24 21.50
N ALA A 348 -23.84 -5.05 22.72
CA ALA A 348 -23.90 -6.03 23.80
C ALA A 348 -25.36 -6.27 24.19
N SER A 349 -26.04 -7.12 23.43
CA SER A 349 -27.18 -7.90 23.93
C SER A 349 -26.59 -9.21 24.46
N PRO A 350 -26.74 -9.52 25.75
CA PRO A 350 -26.19 -10.73 26.35
C PRO A 350 -27.10 -11.92 26.01
N SER A 351 -27.10 -12.37 24.76
CA SER A 351 -27.61 -13.70 24.43
C SER A 351 -26.40 -14.60 24.22
N ALA A 352 -26.19 -15.48 25.18
CA ALA A 352 -25.27 -16.59 25.07
C ALA A 352 -25.53 -17.33 23.75
N HIS A 353 -24.44 -17.61 23.03
CA HIS A 353 -24.29 -18.42 21.81
C HIS A 353 -23.79 -17.59 20.61
N SER A 354 -22.54 -17.87 20.22
CA SER A 354 -21.78 -17.44 19.03
C SER A 354 -21.30 -15.99 18.92
N HIS A 355 -20.28 -15.60 19.70
CA HIS A 355 -19.43 -14.45 19.39
C HIS A 355 -18.24 -14.88 18.52
N ALA A 356 -18.46 -15.14 17.24
CA ALA A 356 -17.37 -15.09 16.26
C ALA A 356 -17.33 -13.66 15.71
N THR A 357 -16.29 -12.90 16.06
CA THR A 357 -16.06 -11.57 15.48
C THR A 357 -16.00 -11.69 13.95
N SER A 358 -16.69 -10.80 13.22
CA SER A 358 -16.73 -10.92 11.77
C SER A 358 -15.31 -10.79 11.16
N PRO A 359 -14.96 -11.52 10.10
CA PRO A 359 -13.63 -11.42 9.46
C PRO A 359 -13.28 -9.98 9.05
N LEU A 360 -14.28 -9.17 8.69
CA LEU A 360 -14.10 -7.76 8.36
C LEU A 360 -13.70 -6.92 9.59
N GLU A 361 -14.28 -7.20 10.77
CA GLU A 361 -13.92 -6.50 12.01
C GLU A 361 -12.50 -6.87 12.47
N GLU A 362 -12.10 -8.14 12.32
CA GLU A 362 -10.72 -8.55 12.57
C GLU A 362 -9.76 -7.82 11.61
N PHE A 363 -10.09 -7.77 10.32
CA PHE A 363 -9.29 -7.05 9.33
C PHE A 363 -9.20 -5.55 9.65
N LYS A 364 -10.31 -4.88 10.00
CA LYS A 364 -10.31 -3.47 10.44
C LYS A 364 -9.41 -3.22 11.65
N ARG A 365 -9.42 -4.14 12.64
CA ARG A 365 -8.56 -4.05 13.83
C ARG A 365 -7.08 -4.28 13.51
N ALA A 366 -6.79 -5.17 12.57
CA ALA A 366 -5.42 -5.49 12.17
C ALA A 366 -4.81 -4.50 11.17
N ALA A 367 -5.63 -3.78 10.39
CA ALA A 367 -5.21 -2.94 9.26
C ALA A 367 -4.06 -1.97 9.59
N VAL A 368 -4.16 -1.22 10.69
CA VAL A 368 -3.11 -0.25 11.08
C VAL A 368 -1.94 -0.92 11.81
N PRO A 369 -2.14 -1.67 12.91
CA PRO A 369 -1.03 -2.21 13.70
C PRO A 369 -0.20 -3.23 12.93
N ARG A 370 -0.84 -4.10 12.15
CA ARG A 370 -0.16 -5.20 11.45
C ARG A 370 0.49 -4.77 10.14
N PHE A 371 -0.20 -3.97 9.34
CA PHE A 371 0.29 -3.66 7.99
C PHE A 371 1.14 -2.40 7.96
N VAL A 372 0.89 -1.38 8.79
CA VAL A 372 1.40 -0.02 8.51
C VAL A 372 2.30 0.52 9.60
N GLN A 373 1.97 0.31 10.88
CA GLN A 373 2.61 0.98 12.01
C GLN A 373 4.14 0.97 11.98
N GLN A 374 4.77 -0.21 11.94
CA GLN A 374 6.23 -0.34 12.00
C GLN A 374 6.90 0.21 10.73
N LYS A 375 6.34 -0.14 9.57
CA LYS A 375 6.86 0.25 8.25
C LYS A 375 6.78 1.77 8.06
N LEU A 376 5.70 2.40 8.51
CA LEU A 376 5.52 3.83 8.53
C LEU A 376 6.52 4.52 9.47
N TYR A 377 6.79 3.96 10.65
CA TYR A 377 7.75 4.54 11.60
C TYR A 377 9.13 4.68 10.95
N VAL A 378 9.62 3.59 10.35
CA VAL A 378 10.91 3.57 9.65
C VAL A 378 10.91 4.53 8.46
N PHE A 379 9.83 4.54 7.66
CA PHE A 379 9.69 5.48 6.54
C PHE A 379 9.72 6.95 7.00
N LEU A 380 9.05 7.28 8.09
CA LEU A 380 9.07 8.61 8.70
C LEU A 380 10.46 8.96 9.24
N GLN A 381 11.14 8.04 9.94
CA GLN A 381 12.52 8.27 10.40
C GLN A 381 13.45 8.60 9.22
N HIS A 382 13.35 7.85 8.12
CA HIS A 382 14.12 8.12 6.90
C HIS A 382 13.83 9.53 6.36
N CYS A 383 12.55 9.89 6.22
CA CYS A 383 12.16 11.21 5.74
C CYS A 383 12.66 12.33 6.67
N PHE A 384 12.53 12.20 7.99
CA PHE A 384 12.98 13.21 8.94
C PHE A 384 14.50 13.44 8.88
N GLY A 385 15.26 12.37 8.68
CA GLY A 385 16.73 12.41 8.59
C GLY A 385 17.27 12.97 7.27
N HIS A 386 16.61 12.67 6.14
CA HIS A 386 17.17 12.92 4.80
C HIS A 386 16.44 13.97 3.97
N TRP A 387 15.21 14.37 4.33
CA TRP A 387 14.47 15.36 3.55
C TRP A 387 15.16 16.73 3.58
N PRO A 388 15.18 17.51 2.47
CA PRO A 388 15.74 18.86 2.42
C PRO A 388 15.13 19.82 3.46
N LEU A 389 15.94 20.70 4.07
CA LEU A 389 15.53 21.69 5.08
C LEU A 389 14.71 22.87 4.50
N ASP A 390 13.84 22.58 3.54
CA ASP A 390 12.97 23.55 2.89
C ASP A 390 11.49 23.30 3.22
N ALA A 391 10.61 24.13 2.65
CA ALA A 391 9.18 24.10 2.91
C ALA A 391 8.47 22.83 2.39
N SER A 392 9.10 22.03 1.52
CA SER A 392 8.51 20.77 1.01
C SER A 392 8.40 19.71 2.12
N PHE A 393 9.20 19.81 3.18
CA PHE A 393 9.09 18.94 4.36
C PHE A 393 7.70 18.98 5.01
N ARG A 394 6.93 20.04 4.73
CA ARG A 394 5.53 20.16 5.15
C ARG A 394 4.71 18.92 4.76
N ALA A 395 4.95 18.29 3.60
CA ALA A 395 4.23 17.08 3.20
C ALA A 395 4.48 15.92 4.18
N VAL A 396 5.75 15.69 4.54
CA VAL A 396 6.16 14.67 5.53
C VAL A 396 5.57 14.98 6.91
N LEU A 397 5.67 16.23 7.33
CA LEU A 397 5.10 16.68 8.60
C LEU A 397 3.61 16.41 8.67
N GLU A 398 2.88 16.78 7.63
CA GLU A 398 1.44 16.63 7.57
C GLU A 398 1.02 15.16 7.49
N MET A 399 1.82 14.29 6.89
CA MET A 399 1.64 12.83 6.94
C MET A 399 1.77 12.30 8.37
N TRP A 400 2.85 12.67 9.07
CA TRP A 400 3.06 12.31 10.48
C TRP A 400 1.92 12.81 11.37
N LEU A 401 1.53 14.08 11.27
CA LEU A 401 0.43 14.64 12.06
C LEU A 401 -0.94 14.03 11.70
N SER A 402 -1.10 13.48 10.49
CA SER A 402 -2.31 12.74 10.13
C SER A 402 -2.36 11.40 10.85
N TYR A 403 -1.20 10.74 11.01
CA TYR A 403 -1.09 9.48 11.75
C TYR A 403 -1.31 9.64 13.26
N LEU A 404 -0.76 10.71 13.86
CA LEU A 404 -0.87 10.97 15.29
C LEU A 404 -2.30 11.28 15.77
N GLN A 405 -3.25 11.52 14.85
CA GLN A 405 -4.58 12.02 15.20
C GLN A 405 -5.69 11.15 14.60
N PRO A 406 -5.76 9.84 14.95
CA PRO A 406 -6.79 8.94 14.43
C PRO A 406 -8.21 9.45 14.70
N TRP A 407 -8.44 10.18 15.80
CA TRP A 407 -9.74 10.77 16.15
C TRP A 407 -10.28 11.77 15.14
N ARG A 408 -9.43 12.35 14.28
CA ARG A 408 -9.89 13.23 13.21
C ARG A 408 -10.67 12.51 12.11
N TYR A 409 -10.58 11.17 12.09
CA TYR A 409 -11.22 10.30 11.12
C TYR A 409 -12.23 9.35 11.78
N ALA A 410 -12.61 9.60 13.04
CA ALA A 410 -13.64 8.84 13.71
C ALA A 410 -15.03 9.41 13.36
N PRO A 411 -16.07 8.56 13.22
CA PRO A 411 -17.43 9.00 12.88
C PRO A 411 -18.17 9.71 14.02
N GLU A 412 -17.48 10.13 15.09
CA GLU A 412 -18.12 10.75 16.25
C GLU A 412 -18.95 11.96 15.83
N LYS A 413 -20.25 11.91 16.19
CA LYS A 413 -21.21 12.98 15.96
C LYS A 413 -20.61 14.27 16.50
N GLN A 414 -20.34 15.22 15.61
CA GLN A 414 -20.02 16.58 15.99
C GLN A 414 -21.15 17.06 16.89
N ALA A 415 -20.88 17.20 18.20
CA ALA A 415 -21.73 18.04 19.02
C ALA A 415 -21.66 19.42 18.38
N GLN A 416 -22.77 19.83 17.73
CA GLN A 416 -23.01 21.21 17.35
C GLN A 416 -23.14 22.02 18.65
N GLY A 417 -22.00 22.33 19.25
CA GLY A 417 -21.85 23.29 20.33
C GLY A 417 -20.98 24.40 19.79
N SER A 418 -21.57 25.57 19.61
CA SER A 418 -20.87 26.82 19.38
C SER A 418 -19.97 27.10 20.56
N ASP A 419 -18.71 26.68 20.52
CA ASP A 419 -17.60 27.39 21.12
C ASP A 419 -16.26 26.77 20.72
N SER A 420 -15.30 27.65 20.45
CA SER A 420 -13.94 27.40 20.02
C SER A 420 -13.06 26.81 21.13
N GLN A 421 -13.51 25.78 21.83
CA GLN A 421 -12.67 25.02 22.74
C GLN A 421 -11.81 24.02 21.95
N PRO A 422 -10.50 23.90 22.23
CA PRO A 422 -9.67 22.87 21.61
C PRO A 422 -10.29 21.51 21.95
N ARG A 423 -10.64 20.72 20.92
CA ARG A 423 -11.23 19.39 21.09
C ARG A 423 -10.32 18.57 22.02
N CYS A 424 -10.83 18.28 23.21
CA CYS A 424 -10.18 17.42 24.18
C CYS A 424 -10.02 16.01 23.61
N VAL A 425 -8.84 15.40 23.76
CA VAL A 425 -8.62 14.03 23.29
C VAL A 425 -9.22 13.06 24.30
N SER A 426 -10.19 12.27 23.85
CA SER A 426 -10.88 11.27 24.68
C SER A 426 -9.92 10.17 25.16
N GLU A 427 -10.09 9.72 26.40
CA GLU A 427 -9.28 8.64 27.01
C GLU A 427 -9.35 7.31 26.25
N ARG A 428 -10.38 7.10 25.43
CA ARG A 428 -10.50 5.91 24.55
C ARG A 428 -9.29 5.73 23.62
N TRP A 429 -8.52 6.79 23.38
CA TRP A 429 -7.33 6.78 22.51
C TRP A 429 -6.03 6.44 23.26
N ALA A 430 -6.06 6.26 24.58
CA ALA A 430 -4.89 5.89 25.36
C ALA A 430 -4.19 4.60 24.86
N PRO A 431 -4.91 3.50 24.50
CA PRO A 431 -4.26 2.30 23.95
C PRO A 431 -3.53 2.58 22.64
N PHE A 432 -4.13 3.38 21.74
CA PHE A 432 -3.47 3.76 20.49
C PHE A 432 -2.21 4.58 20.75
N ILE A 433 -2.24 5.52 21.70
CA ILE A 433 -1.08 6.34 22.07
C ILE A 433 0.03 5.46 22.65
N GLN A 434 -0.32 4.52 23.53
CA GLN A 434 0.62 3.58 24.14
C GLN A 434 1.32 2.71 23.10
N GLU A 435 0.57 2.10 22.17
CA GLU A 435 1.14 1.28 21.10
C GLU A 435 1.99 2.09 20.11
N ASN A 436 1.77 3.40 20.03
CA ASN A 436 2.45 4.31 19.11
C ASN A 436 3.39 5.29 19.81
N LEU A 437 3.83 5.01 21.04
CA LEU A 437 4.56 5.97 21.88
C LEU A 437 5.79 6.57 21.18
N LEU A 438 6.52 5.78 20.38
CA LEU A 438 7.70 6.25 19.64
C LEU A 438 7.36 7.24 18.52
N MET A 439 6.15 7.15 17.94
CA MET A 439 5.65 8.13 16.97
C MET A 439 5.41 9.49 17.62
N TYR A 440 5.00 9.52 18.89
CA TYR A 440 4.78 10.76 19.64
C TYR A 440 6.05 11.33 20.26
N THR A 441 7.00 10.48 20.66
CA THR A 441 8.18 10.91 21.42
C THR A 441 9.42 11.03 20.55
N LYS A 442 9.87 9.94 19.92
CA LYS A 442 11.13 9.94 19.14
C LYS A 442 11.05 10.79 17.90
N LEU A 443 9.97 10.67 17.12
CA LEU A 443 9.78 11.53 15.94
C LEU A 443 9.57 13.00 16.32
N PHE A 444 9.02 13.29 17.50
CA PHE A 444 8.95 14.66 18.02
C PHE A 444 10.34 15.23 18.33
N VAL A 445 11.23 14.45 18.97
CA VAL A 445 12.63 14.88 19.16
C VAL A 445 13.33 15.09 17.81
N SER A 446 13.14 14.17 16.85
CA SER A 446 13.67 14.34 15.48
C SER A 446 13.12 15.61 14.82
N PHE A 447 11.84 15.93 15.00
CA PHE A 447 11.23 17.18 14.53
C PHE A 447 11.93 18.40 15.14
N LEU A 448 12.12 18.42 16.47
CA LEU A 448 12.73 19.55 17.17
C LEU A 448 14.16 19.80 16.68
N ASN A 449 14.97 18.74 16.57
CA ASN A 449 16.34 18.83 16.05
C ASN A 449 16.39 19.40 14.63
N ARG A 450 15.38 19.08 13.81
CA ARG A 450 15.23 19.63 12.47
C ARG A 450 14.77 21.08 12.48
N ALA A 451 13.79 21.42 13.31
CA ALA A 451 13.25 22.78 13.45
C ALA A 451 14.34 23.77 13.90
N LEU A 452 15.24 23.35 14.80
CA LEU A 452 16.40 24.15 15.24
C LEU A 452 17.38 24.49 14.10
N ARG A 453 17.39 23.69 13.04
CA ARG A 453 18.24 23.89 11.84
C ARG A 453 17.52 24.55 10.68
N THR A 454 16.22 24.85 10.84
CA THR A 454 15.38 25.40 9.78
C THR A 454 15.25 26.91 9.98
N ASP A 455 15.29 27.69 8.89
CA ASP A 455 15.02 29.12 8.97
C ASP A 455 13.54 29.39 9.31
N LEU A 456 13.28 29.86 10.53
CA LEU A 456 11.95 30.19 11.04
C LEU A 456 11.49 31.61 10.71
N VAL A 457 12.33 32.44 10.06
CA VAL A 457 11.88 33.72 9.50
C VAL A 457 10.88 33.48 8.37
N SER A 458 11.04 32.38 7.63
CA SER A 458 10.08 31.92 6.63
C SER A 458 8.73 31.58 7.27
N PRO A 459 7.62 32.26 6.89
CA PRO A 459 6.28 31.96 7.43
C PRO A 459 5.84 30.52 7.17
N LYS A 460 6.29 29.91 6.07
CA LYS A 460 5.99 28.50 5.74
C LYS A 460 6.62 27.55 6.76
N ASN A 461 7.84 27.84 7.19
CA ASN A 461 8.58 27.03 8.17
C ASN A 461 8.08 27.27 9.60
N ALA A 462 7.82 28.53 9.98
CA ALA A 462 7.19 28.84 11.26
C ALA A 462 5.81 28.16 11.42
N LEU A 463 5.02 28.11 10.33
CA LEU A 463 3.73 27.42 10.32
C LEU A 463 3.86 25.91 10.58
N MET A 464 4.97 25.26 10.19
CA MET A 464 5.22 23.86 10.51
C MET A 464 5.36 23.66 12.02
N VAL A 465 6.16 24.50 12.69
CA VAL A 465 6.33 24.47 14.16
C VAL A 465 5.00 24.73 14.86
N PHE A 466 4.26 25.75 14.44
CA PHE A 466 2.93 26.06 14.97
C PHE A 466 1.97 24.86 14.87
N ARG A 467 1.99 24.14 13.75
CA ARG A 467 1.11 22.97 13.56
C ARG A 467 1.44 21.83 14.51
N VAL A 468 2.72 21.54 14.73
CA VAL A 468 3.14 20.55 15.72
C VAL A 468 2.72 20.98 17.11
N ALA A 469 3.03 22.22 17.50
CA ALA A 469 2.64 22.77 18.80
C ALA A 469 1.12 22.67 19.01
N LYS A 470 0.32 23.01 18.00
CA LYS A 470 -1.14 22.91 18.06
C LYS A 470 -1.63 21.47 18.27
N VAL A 471 -0.98 20.47 17.68
CA VAL A 471 -1.36 19.07 17.90
C VAL A 471 -1.02 18.62 19.31
N PHE A 472 0.22 18.86 19.75
CA PHE A 472 0.68 18.45 21.09
C PHE A 472 0.05 19.24 22.23
N ALA A 473 -0.50 20.44 21.96
CA ALA A 473 -1.24 21.23 22.93
C ALA A 473 -2.73 20.84 23.07
N GLN A 474 -3.19 19.78 22.39
CA GLN A 474 -4.56 19.30 22.59
C GLN A 474 -4.74 18.82 24.04
N PRO A 475 -5.84 19.20 24.73
CA PRO A 475 -6.09 18.77 26.10
C PRO A 475 -6.07 17.23 26.22
N ASN A 476 -5.56 16.74 27.36
CA ASN A 476 -5.34 15.33 27.71
C ASN A 476 -4.25 14.58 26.92
N LEU A 477 -3.82 15.06 25.75
CA LEU A 477 -2.85 14.33 24.93
C LEU A 477 -1.50 14.14 25.65
N THR A 478 -0.95 15.22 26.23
CA THR A 478 0.32 15.18 26.94
C THR A 478 0.27 14.24 28.14
N GLU A 479 -0.83 14.25 28.91
CA GLU A 479 -1.01 13.36 30.06
C GLU A 479 -1.07 11.89 29.64
N MET A 480 -1.77 11.57 28.53
CA MET A 480 -1.82 10.21 27.99
C MET A 480 -0.44 9.76 27.50
N ILE A 481 0.34 10.63 26.85
CA ILE A 481 1.71 10.32 26.42
C ILE A 481 2.61 10.05 27.64
N GLN A 482 2.49 10.85 28.71
CA GLN A 482 3.25 10.66 29.94
C GLN A 482 2.89 9.33 30.63
N LYS A 483 1.60 9.07 30.85
CA LYS A 483 1.11 7.81 31.44
C LYS A 483 1.57 6.58 30.64
N ALA A 484 1.52 6.63 29.31
CA ALA A 484 2.01 5.56 28.45
C ALA A 484 3.53 5.34 28.59
N GLY A 485 4.31 6.42 28.77
CA GLY A 485 5.76 6.34 28.97
C GLY A 485 6.19 5.85 30.35
N ASP A 486 5.34 6.01 31.37
CA ASP A 486 5.60 5.52 32.72
C ASP A 486 5.17 4.05 32.88
N GLY A 487 4.03 3.64 32.32
CA GLY A 487 3.58 2.24 32.33
C GLY A 487 4.50 1.28 31.56
N GLY A 488 5.16 1.75 30.49
CA GLY A 488 6.17 0.96 29.77
C GLY A 488 7.46 0.69 30.58
N ARG A 489 7.72 1.45 31.65
CA ARG A 489 8.85 1.18 32.56
C ARG A 489 8.51 0.10 33.59
N GLU A 490 7.25 -0.01 34.00
CA GLU A 490 6.82 -1.03 34.98
C GLU A 490 6.76 -2.44 34.37
N GLU A 491 6.44 -2.59 33.08
CA GLU A 491 6.48 -3.90 32.39
C GLU A 491 7.91 -4.38 32.03
N ALA A 492 8.93 -3.53 32.21
CA ALA A 492 10.32 -3.81 31.84
C ALA A 492 11.22 -4.17 33.04
N PHE A 493 10.67 -4.28 34.25
CA PHE A 493 11.39 -4.68 35.47
C PHE A 493 10.95 -6.05 36.00
#